data_AF-K6E9E5-F1
#
_entry.id   AF-K6E9E5-F1
#
_cell.length_a   1.000
_cell.length_b   1.000
_cell.length_c   1.000
_cell.angle_alpha   90.00
_cell.angle_beta   90.00
_cell.angle_gamma   90.00
#
_symmetry.space_group_name_H-M   'P 1'
#
loop_
_entity.id
_entity.type
_entity.pdbx_description
1 polymer ?
#
loop_
_entity_poly.entity_id
_entity_poly.type
_entity_poly.pdbx_seq_one_letter_code
_entity_poly.pdbx_strand_id
1 'polypeptide(L)'
;MFEDFFTYSQQNHDFMKLLLQGIETEDSVQSAILKTRQKLEEAFQNNIQRATDLGILPKNDPSVQSAMLVSLVEGILERWLFSPGLKHSVLQKKSAKELAQEVVKFEFFGLFGI
;
A
#
# COMPACT_ATOMS: atom_id res chain seq x y z
N MET A 1 1.32 -12.16 -1.18
CA MET A 1 1.18 -10.83 -1.81
C MET A 1 1.47 -9.70 -0.84
N PHE A 2 0.63 -9.40 0.16
CA PHE A 2 0.92 -8.30 1.10
C PHE A 2 2.19 -8.54 1.92
N GLU A 3 2.38 -9.75 2.46
CA GLU A 3 3.62 -10.10 3.20
C GLU A 3 4.87 -9.92 2.33
N ASP A 4 4.81 -10.34 1.06
CA ASP A 4 5.90 -10.14 0.10
C ASP A 4 6.16 -8.65 -0.15
N PHE A 5 5.10 -7.84 -0.28
CA PHE A 5 5.21 -6.40 -0.49
C PHE A 5 5.82 -5.68 0.71
N PHE A 6 5.39 -6.02 1.93
CA PHE A 6 5.98 -5.47 3.16
C PHE A 6 7.44 -5.94 3.33
N THR A 7 7.76 -7.19 3.01
CA THR A 7 9.13 -7.73 3.06
C THR A 7 10.03 -7.01 2.06
N TYR A 8 9.58 -6.86 0.82
CA TYR A 8 10.29 -6.10 -0.21
C TYR A 8 10.54 -4.66 0.25
N SER A 9 9.52 -4.01 0.80
CA SER A 9 9.61 -2.61 1.24
C SER A 9 10.64 -2.44 2.37
N GLN A 10 10.70 -3.39 3.30
CA GLN A 10 11.70 -3.41 4.37
C GLN A 10 13.13 -3.59 3.83
N GLN A 11 13.30 -4.46 2.84
CA GLN A 11 14.60 -4.76 2.23
C GLN A 11 15.10 -3.62 1.32
N ASN A 12 14.21 -2.77 0.81
CA ASN A 12 14.50 -1.74 -0.17
C ASN A 12 14.17 -0.33 0.39
N HIS A 13 14.67 -0.03 1.59
CA HIS A 13 14.34 1.19 2.34
C HIS A 13 14.56 2.49 1.55
N ASP A 14 15.71 2.67 0.91
CA ASP A 14 16.02 3.88 0.13
C ASP A 14 15.10 4.04 -1.09
N PHE A 15 14.81 2.94 -1.78
CA PHE A 15 13.85 2.94 -2.89
C PHE A 15 12.45 3.33 -2.39
N MET A 16 12.00 2.74 -1.27
CA MET A 16 10.71 3.07 -0.67
C MET A 16 10.65 4.53 -0.21
N LYS A 17 11.78 5.10 0.21
CA LYS A 17 11.86 6.52 0.57
C LYS A 17 11.60 7.40 -0.65
N LEU A 18 12.26 7.10 -1.78
CA LEU A 18 12.02 7.78 -3.05
C LEU A 18 10.57 7.61 -3.52
N LEU A 19 10.03 6.39 -3.46
CA LEU A 19 8.68 6.08 -3.92
C LEU A 19 7.60 6.83 -3.12
N LEU A 20 7.74 6.90 -1.79
CA LEU A 20 6.73 7.47 -0.90
C LEU A 20 6.90 8.98 -0.65
N GLN A 21 8.15 9.45 -0.50
CA GLN A 21 8.43 10.86 -0.18
C GLN A 21 8.76 11.70 -1.42
N GLY A 22 9.04 11.05 -2.56
CA GLY A 22 9.40 11.72 -3.80
C GLY A 22 10.84 12.24 -3.82
N ILE A 23 11.20 12.87 -4.93
CA ILE A 23 12.43 13.61 -5.11
C ILE A 23 12.13 14.86 -5.96
N GLU A 24 12.69 16.01 -5.60
CA GLU A 24 12.39 17.28 -6.29
C GLU A 24 13.38 17.62 -7.41
N THR A 25 14.50 16.90 -7.49
CA THR A 25 15.66 17.34 -8.29
C THR A 25 15.80 16.69 -9.66
N GLU A 26 14.97 15.70 -10.01
CA GLU A 26 15.08 14.98 -11.29
C GLU A 26 13.72 14.52 -11.85
N ASP A 27 13.27 15.18 -12.92
CA ASP A 27 11.97 14.95 -13.56
C ASP A 27 11.79 13.50 -14.07
N SER A 28 12.87 12.88 -14.53
CA SER A 28 12.88 11.50 -15.03
C SER A 28 12.49 10.51 -13.91
N VAL A 29 13.02 10.75 -12.70
CA VAL A 29 12.78 9.93 -11.51
C VAL A 29 11.38 10.20 -10.96
N GLN A 30 10.94 11.46 -10.93
CA GLN A 30 9.55 11.81 -10.58
C GLN A 30 8.55 11.09 -11.49
N SER A 31 8.77 11.12 -12.79
CA SER A 31 7.93 10.42 -13.78
C SER A 31 7.91 8.91 -13.56
N ALA A 32 9.06 8.31 -13.22
CA ALA A 32 9.16 6.89 -12.91
C ALA A 32 8.42 6.51 -11.62
N ILE A 33 8.51 7.35 -10.58
CA ILE A 33 7.78 7.19 -9.31
C ILE A 33 6.26 7.24 -9.57
N LEU A 34 5.77 8.27 -10.25
CA LEU A 34 4.34 8.43 -10.57
C LEU A 34 3.82 7.23 -11.36
N LYS A 35 4.56 6.80 -12.39
CA LYS A 35 4.19 5.62 -13.19
C LYS A 35 4.17 4.34 -12.36
N THR A 36 5.05 4.21 -11.38
CA THR A 36 5.11 3.04 -10.50
C THR A 36 3.90 3.01 -9.56
N ARG A 37 3.55 4.15 -8.95
CA ARG A 37 2.37 4.29 -8.09
C ARG A 37 1.07 4.04 -8.87
N GLN A 38 0.97 4.59 -10.08
CA GLN A 38 -0.17 4.34 -10.97
C GLN A 38 -0.33 2.84 -11.29
N LYS A 39 0.77 2.16 -11.66
CA LYS A 39 0.73 0.71 -11.93
C LYS A 39 0.34 -0.12 -10.72
N LEU A 40 0.75 0.30 -9.52
CA LEU A 40 0.40 -0.37 -8.27
C LEU A 40 -1.11 -0.23 -8.00
N GLU A 41 -1.66 0.97 -8.18
CA GLU A 41 -3.10 1.20 -8.05
C GLU A 41 -3.92 0.43 -9.10
N GLU A 42 -3.51 0.45 -10.37
CA GLU A 42 -4.14 -0.32 -11.44
C GLU A 42 -4.13 -1.83 -11.12
N ALA A 43 -3.05 -2.36 -10.55
CA ALA A 43 -2.98 -3.75 -10.13
C ALA A 43 -3.98 -4.08 -9.02
N PHE A 44 -4.14 -3.20 -8.03
CA PHE A 44 -5.16 -3.36 -6.99
C PHE A 44 -6.57 -3.27 -7.55
N GLN A 45 -6.84 -2.28 -8.41
CA GLN A 45 -8.15 -2.12 -9.07
C GLN A 45 -8.55 -3.38 -9.84
N ASN A 46 -7.63 -3.93 -10.63
CA ASN A 46 -7.87 -5.14 -11.41
C ASN A 46 -8.17 -6.37 -10.53
N ASN A 47 -7.49 -6.50 -9.39
CA ASN A 47 -7.74 -7.58 -8.44
C ASN A 47 -9.11 -7.43 -7.76
N ILE A 48 -9.49 -6.20 -7.39
CA ILE A 48 -10.80 -5.90 -6.80
C ILE A 48 -11.90 -6.18 -7.82
N GLN A 49 -11.79 -5.67 -9.05
CA GLN A 49 -12.76 -5.93 -10.12
C GLN A 49 -12.95 -7.44 -10.33
N ARG A 50 -11.85 -8.21 -10.42
CA ARG A 50 -11.94 -9.67 -10.57
C ARG A 50 -12.64 -10.34 -9.38
N ALA A 51 -12.34 -9.91 -8.16
CA ALA A 51 -13.00 -10.46 -6.97
C ALA A 51 -14.51 -10.13 -6.95
N THR A 52 -14.89 -8.94 -7.40
CA THR A 52 -16.29 -8.54 -7.59
C THR A 52 -16.98 -9.37 -8.68
N ASP A 53 -16.31 -9.61 -9.81
CA ASP A 53 -16.83 -10.41 -10.92
C ASP A 53 -17.06 -11.88 -10.51
N LEU A 54 -16.21 -12.39 -9.62
CA LEU A 54 -16.34 -13.73 -9.02
C LEU A 54 -17.37 -13.81 -7.89
N GLY A 55 -18.01 -12.70 -7.52
CA GLY A 55 -18.98 -12.63 -6.43
C GLY A 55 -18.38 -12.77 -5.03
N ILE A 56 -17.06 -12.54 -4.90
CA ILE A 56 -16.36 -12.56 -3.61
C ILE A 56 -16.59 -11.24 -2.87
N LEU A 57 -16.46 -10.11 -3.58
CA LEU A 57 -16.69 -8.77 -3.04
C LEU A 57 -18.06 -8.23 -3.47
N PRO A 58 -18.65 -7.31 -2.68
CA PRO A 58 -19.85 -6.59 -3.09
C PRO A 58 -19.61 -5.72 -4.33
N LYS A 59 -20.68 -5.35 -5.02
CA LYS A 59 -20.64 -4.48 -6.21
C LYS A 59 -20.44 -3.00 -5.82
N ASN A 60 -19.23 -2.69 -5.36
CA ASN A 60 -18.73 -1.33 -5.17
C ASN A 60 -17.89 -0.88 -6.39
N ASP A 61 -17.55 0.40 -6.47
CA ASP A 61 -16.67 0.94 -7.51
C ASP A 61 -15.20 0.54 -7.23
N PRO A 62 -14.57 -0.30 -8.08
CA PRO A 62 -13.21 -0.77 -7.84
C PRO A 62 -12.16 0.33 -7.88
N SER A 63 -12.38 1.43 -8.61
CA SER A 63 -11.44 2.56 -8.67
C SER A 63 -11.40 3.31 -7.34
N VAL A 64 -12.55 3.51 -6.71
CA VAL A 64 -12.64 4.15 -5.39
C VAL A 64 -12.00 3.24 -4.32
N GLN A 65 -12.26 1.93 -4.39
CA GLN A 65 -11.69 0.97 -3.45
C GLN A 65 -10.16 0.84 -3.60
N SER A 66 -9.63 0.83 -4.83
CA SER A 66 -8.17 0.78 -5.04
C SER A 66 -7.47 2.04 -4.54
N ALA A 67 -8.04 3.22 -4.79
CA ALA A 67 -7.47 4.48 -4.31
C ALA A 67 -7.40 4.52 -2.77
N MET A 68 -8.46 4.06 -2.08
CA MET A 68 -8.46 3.94 -0.62
C MET A 68 -7.42 2.95 -0.12
N LEU A 69 -7.35 1.76 -0.72
CA LEU A 69 -6.41 0.71 -0.34
C LEU A 69 -4.96 1.16 -0.52
N VAL A 70 -4.62 1.77 -1.67
CA VAL A 70 -3.27 2.30 -1.91
C VAL A 70 -2.92 3.38 -0.88
N SER A 71 -3.86 4.30 -0.61
CA SER A 71 -3.66 5.36 0.38
C SER A 71 -3.40 4.80 1.78
N LEU A 72 -4.13 3.76 2.20
CA LEU A 72 -3.87 3.09 3.48
C LEU A 72 -2.47 2.50 3.49
N VAL A 73 -2.15 1.71 2.47
CA VAL A 73 -0.91 0.94 2.40
C VAL A 73 0.31 1.85 2.37
N GLU A 74 0.31 2.88 1.52
CA GLU A 74 1.40 3.87 1.45
C GLU A 74 1.58 4.58 2.80
N GLY A 75 0.48 5.01 3.44
CA GLY A 75 0.54 5.65 4.75
C GLY A 75 1.03 4.72 5.87
N ILE A 76 0.71 3.42 5.82
CA ILE A 76 1.24 2.44 6.77
C ILE A 76 2.73 2.22 6.54
N LEU A 77 3.16 2.07 5.28
CA LEU A 77 4.57 1.89 4.92
C LEU A 77 5.41 3.10 5.35
N GLU A 78 4.92 4.32 5.11
CA GLU A 78 5.65 5.53 5.49
C GLU A 78 5.88 5.59 7.01
N ARG A 79 4.85 5.29 7.80
CA ARG A 79 4.93 5.28 9.28
C ARG A 79 5.80 4.14 9.80
N TRP A 80 5.73 2.98 9.15
CA TRP A 80 6.50 1.82 9.53
C TRP A 80 8.00 1.99 9.23
N LEU A 81 8.34 2.48 8.04
CA LEU A 81 9.72 2.55 7.57
C LEU A 81 10.44 3.84 7.96
N PHE A 82 9.73 4.98 8.03
CA PHE A 82 10.37 6.31 8.01
C PHE A 82 9.93 7.29 9.09
N SER A 83 9.15 6.91 10.12
CA SER A 83 8.76 7.86 11.17
C SER A 83 9.76 7.92 12.35
N PRO A 84 10.71 8.88 12.39
CA PRO A 84 11.69 8.99 13.47
C PRO A 84 11.12 9.56 14.78
N GLY A 85 9.93 10.16 14.76
CA GLY A 85 9.37 10.93 15.89
C GLY A 85 8.52 10.13 16.88
N LEU A 86 7.96 8.99 16.46
CA LEU A 86 7.20 8.10 17.35
C LEU A 86 8.14 7.03 17.89
N LYS A 87 9.00 7.39 18.86
CA LYS A 87 9.95 6.45 19.51
C LYS A 87 9.31 5.17 20.10
N HIS A 88 7.98 5.02 20.03
CA HIS A 88 7.23 3.86 20.46
C HIS A 88 6.06 3.50 19.53
N SER A 89 6.13 3.83 18.23
CA SER A 89 5.11 3.35 17.28
C SER A 89 5.03 1.83 17.32
N VAL A 90 3.86 1.30 17.71
CA VAL A 90 3.60 -0.15 17.72
C VAL A 90 3.85 -0.75 16.33
N LEU A 91 3.68 0.04 15.27
CA LEU A 91 3.94 -0.40 13.89
C LEU A 91 5.42 -0.74 13.66
N GLN A 92 6.37 0.04 14.17
CA GLN A 92 7.81 -0.22 14.00
C GLN A 92 8.29 -1.51 14.66
N LYS A 93 7.57 -1.98 15.68
CA LYS A 93 7.87 -3.25 16.36
C LYS A 93 7.28 -4.46 15.64
N LYS A 94 6.39 -4.26 14.67
CA LYS A 94 5.78 -5.34 13.91
C LYS A 94 6.71 -5.79 12.79
N SER A 95 6.74 -7.09 12.58
CA SER A 95 7.31 -7.72 11.39
C SER A 95 6.47 -7.40 10.15
N ALA A 96 7.07 -7.59 8.97
CA ALA A 96 6.39 -7.49 7.68
C ALA A 96 5.11 -8.35 7.63
N LYS A 97 5.18 -9.56 8.17
CA LYS A 97 4.06 -10.50 8.26
C LYS A 97 2.93 -9.98 9.15
N GLU A 98 3.26 -9.48 10.34
CA GLU A 98 2.25 -8.94 11.25
C GLU A 98 1.54 -7.73 10.64
N LEU A 99 2.28 -6.82 10.00
CA LEU A 99 1.65 -5.67 9.33
C LEU A 99 0.78 -6.09 8.14
N ALA A 100 1.25 -7.02 7.32
CA ALA A 100 0.47 -7.56 6.23
C ALA A 100 -0.86 -8.15 6.74
N GLN A 101 -0.83 -8.88 7.85
CA GLN A 101 -2.04 -9.42 8.47
C GLN A 101 -2.99 -8.34 9.00
N GLU A 102 -2.48 -7.29 9.64
CA GLU A 102 -3.30 -6.18 10.14
C GLU A 102 -3.96 -5.42 8.98
N VAL A 103 -3.19 -5.09 7.93
CA VAL A 103 -3.70 -4.40 6.75
C VAL A 103 -4.76 -5.25 6.05
N VAL A 104 -4.48 -6.53 5.79
CA VAL A 104 -5.46 -7.42 5.14
C VAL A 104 -6.75 -7.53 5.95
N LYS A 105 -6.67 -7.63 7.29
CA LYS A 105 -7.86 -7.67 8.15
C LYS A 105 -8.67 -6.38 8.02
N PHE A 106 -8.01 -5.23 8.12
CA PHE A 106 -8.67 -3.93 8.01
C PHE A 106 -9.31 -3.72 6.63
N GLU A 107 -8.57 -4.02 5.57
CA GLU A 107 -9.01 -3.92 4.18
C GLU A 107 -10.13 -4.89 3.85
N PHE A 108 -10.12 -6.11 4.40
CA PHE A 108 -11.24 -7.03 4.21
C PHE A 108 -12.55 -6.41 4.67
N PHE A 109 -12.59 -5.80 5.86
CA PHE A 109 -13.78 -5.07 6.31
C PHE A 109 -14.07 -3.83 5.45
N GLY A 110 -13.04 -3.07 5.06
CA GLY A 110 -13.21 -1.89 4.21
C GLY A 110 -13.80 -2.21 2.82
N LEU A 111 -13.36 -3.31 2.20
CA LEU A 111 -13.80 -3.74 0.88
C LEU A 111 -15.21 -4.36 0.89
N PHE A 112 -15.57 -5.08 1.96
CA PHE A 112 -16.92 -5.62 2.12
C PHE A 112 -17.95 -4.55 2.53
N GLY A 113 -17.51 -3.44 3.13
CA GLY A 113 -18.40 -2.41 3.64
C GLY A 113 -19.14 -2.83 4.92
N ILE A 114 -20.08 -1.98 5.35
CA ILE A 114 -20.99 -2.23 6.49
C ILE A 114 -22.32 -2.74 5.95
#